data_AF-A0A830C415-F1
#
_entry.id   AF-A0A830C415-F1
#
_cell.length_a   1.000
_cell.length_b   1.000
_cell.length_c   1.000
_cell.angle_alpha   90.00
_cell.angle_beta   90.00
_cell.angle_gamma   90.00
#
_symmetry.space_group_name_H-M   'P 1'
#
loop_
_entity.id
_entity.type
_entity.pdbx_description
1 polymer ?
#
loop_
_entity_poly.entity_id
_entity_poly.type
_entity_poly.pdbx_seq_one_letter_code
_entity_poly.pdbx_strand_id
1 'polypeptide(L)'
;MLPAARSPPETSDPKLPVACDPRTSSASSPDLVNPIADRGNLKRPREVTRCSGSGFRKKVGLMGFRCRCGYVFCSEHRYSDRHDCSYDYKAAGRELIAKENPVVRASKLLKV
;
A
#
# COMPACT_ATOMS: atom_id res chain seq x y z
N MET A 1 -11.88 44.22 1.41
CA MET A 1 -11.19 43.18 2.22
C MET A 1 -11.41 41.84 1.54
N LEU A 2 -10.41 41.32 0.82
CA LEU A 2 -10.44 39.99 0.21
C LEU A 2 -9.64 39.01 1.08
N PRO A 3 -10.10 37.77 1.32
CA PRO A 3 -9.34 36.80 2.10
C PRO A 3 -8.17 36.24 1.27
N ALA A 4 -6.98 36.21 1.89
CA ALA A 4 -5.79 35.62 1.31
C ALA A 4 -5.97 34.10 1.15
N ALA A 5 -5.88 33.62 -0.10
CA ALA A 5 -5.81 32.20 -0.39
C ALA A 5 -4.51 31.62 0.19
N ARG A 6 -4.64 30.69 1.14
CA ARG A 6 -3.51 29.89 1.63
C ARG A 6 -3.31 28.73 0.65
N SER A 7 -2.24 28.79 -0.13
CA SER A 7 -1.80 27.70 -1.01
C SER A 7 -1.49 26.42 -0.20
N PRO A 8 -1.71 25.22 -0.77
CA PRO A 8 -1.33 23.96 -0.12
C PRO A 8 0.20 23.79 -0.08
N PRO A 9 0.74 23.06 0.92
CA PRO A 9 2.17 22.75 0.97
C PRO A 9 2.53 21.67 -0.06
N GLU A 10 3.39 22.04 -1.00
CA GLU A 10 4.12 21.13 -1.90
C GLU A 10 5.14 20.34 -1.06
N THR A 11 4.86 19.08 -0.77
CA THR A 11 5.87 18.16 -0.23
C THR A 11 6.53 17.43 -1.39
N SER A 12 7.71 17.91 -1.77
CA SER A 12 8.65 17.22 -2.65
C SER A 12 9.21 15.98 -1.95
N ASP A 13 8.82 14.79 -2.38
CA ASP A 13 9.42 13.53 -1.95
C ASP A 13 10.86 13.37 -2.52
N PRO A 14 11.88 13.10 -1.69
CA PRO A 14 13.20 12.73 -2.19
C PRO A 14 13.16 11.28 -2.72
N LYS A 15 13.48 11.15 -4.01
CA LYS A 15 13.65 9.89 -4.74
C LYS A 15 14.81 9.08 -4.15
N LEU A 16 14.50 8.07 -3.33
CA LEU A 16 15.46 7.03 -2.96
C LEU A 16 15.74 6.13 -4.17
N PRO A 17 17.02 5.80 -4.48
CA PRO A 17 17.36 4.89 -5.56
C PRO A 17 17.08 3.44 -5.15
N VAL A 18 16.16 2.78 -5.85
CA VAL A 18 16.00 1.33 -5.77
C VAL A 18 17.09 0.72 -6.64
N ALA A 19 18.10 0.13 -6.00
CA ALA A 19 19.03 -0.77 -6.65
C ALA A 19 18.34 -2.13 -6.83
N CYS A 20 18.14 -2.55 -8.08
CA CYS A 20 17.75 -3.91 -8.44
C CYS A 20 19.02 -4.63 -8.89
N ASP A 21 19.53 -5.56 -8.09
CA ASP A 21 20.60 -6.47 -8.51
C ASP A 21 20.11 -7.41 -9.63
N PRO A 22 20.79 -7.49 -10.79
CA PRO A 22 20.53 -8.53 -11.79
C PRO A 22 21.65 -9.56 -11.73
N ARG A 23 21.34 -10.82 -11.39
CA ARG A 23 22.19 -12.04 -11.57
C ARG A 23 21.50 -13.20 -10.85
N THR A 24 21.41 -14.44 -11.33
CA THR A 24 21.99 -15.15 -12.47
C THR A 24 21.12 -16.39 -12.73
N SER A 25 21.04 -16.76 -14.00
CA SER A 25 20.56 -18.01 -14.57
C SER A 25 20.78 -19.27 -13.73
N SER A 26 19.80 -20.16 -13.72
CA SER A 26 19.99 -21.61 -13.58
C SER A 26 18.94 -22.32 -14.41
N ALA A 27 19.34 -22.77 -15.58
CA ALA A 27 18.55 -23.65 -16.44
C ALA A 27 18.54 -25.05 -15.83
N SER A 28 17.37 -25.67 -15.77
CA SER A 28 17.22 -27.13 -15.62
C SER A 28 15.84 -27.51 -16.15
N SER A 29 15.78 -27.90 -17.42
CA SER A 29 14.67 -28.69 -17.97
C SER A 29 14.73 -30.11 -17.38
N PRO A 30 13.58 -30.77 -17.22
CA PRO A 30 13.39 -31.94 -18.07
C PRO A 30 11.96 -32.08 -18.63
N ASP A 31 11.91 -32.79 -19.75
CA ASP A 31 10.80 -33.08 -20.64
C ASP A 31 9.54 -33.69 -20.02
N LEU A 32 8.41 -33.17 -20.53
CA LEU A 32 7.19 -33.82 -21.01
C LEU A 32 6.80 -35.20 -20.43
N VAL A 33 5.66 -35.24 -19.72
CA VAL A 33 4.57 -36.16 -20.07
C VAL A 33 3.21 -35.56 -19.71
N ASN A 34 2.37 -35.36 -20.72
CA ASN A 34 0.95 -35.03 -20.57
C ASN A 34 0.16 -36.32 -20.28
N PRO A 35 -0.73 -36.31 -19.27
CA PRO A 35 -1.99 -37.02 -19.37
C PRO A 35 -3.10 -36.01 -19.64
N ILE A 36 -3.67 -36.09 -20.84
CA ILE A 36 -4.94 -35.44 -21.19
C ILE A 36 -6.01 -36.18 -20.38
N ALA A 37 -6.40 -35.60 -19.25
CA ALA A 37 -7.56 -36.02 -18.48
C ALA A 37 -8.49 -34.81 -18.30
N ASP A 38 -9.62 -34.90 -19.02
CA ASP A 38 -10.91 -34.30 -18.73
C ASP A 38 -11.00 -32.77 -18.58
N ARG A 39 -11.44 -32.12 -19.67
CA ARG A 39 -11.91 -30.73 -19.69
C ARG A 39 -13.27 -30.61 -18.99
N GLY A 40 -13.29 -30.88 -17.69
CA GLY A 40 -14.39 -30.49 -16.81
C GLY A 40 -14.38 -28.98 -16.64
N ASN A 41 -15.34 -28.31 -17.27
CA ASN A 41 -15.62 -26.88 -17.15
C ASN A 41 -16.13 -26.53 -15.74
N LEU A 42 -15.29 -26.68 -14.72
CA LEU A 42 -15.52 -26.14 -13.38
C LEU A 42 -15.13 -24.67 -13.41
N LYS A 43 -15.99 -23.83 -13.99
CA LYS A 43 -15.96 -22.39 -13.76
C LYS A 43 -16.29 -22.16 -12.28
N ARG A 44 -15.30 -22.33 -11.40
CA ARG A 44 -15.36 -21.78 -10.04
C ARG A 44 -15.74 -20.31 -10.21
N PRO A 45 -16.80 -19.82 -9.55
CA PRO A 45 -17.14 -18.41 -9.60
C PRO A 45 -15.89 -17.61 -9.18
N ARG A 46 -15.23 -16.95 -10.14
CA ARG A 46 -14.14 -16.04 -9.82
C ARG A 46 -14.78 -14.93 -9.01
N GLU A 47 -14.48 -14.87 -7.73
CA GLU A 47 -14.87 -13.76 -6.87
C GLU A 47 -14.38 -12.46 -7.53
N VAL A 48 -15.34 -11.68 -8.02
CA VAL A 48 -15.04 -10.44 -8.72
C VAL A 48 -14.86 -9.37 -7.67
N THR A 49 -13.60 -9.12 -7.31
CA THR A 49 -13.22 -7.96 -6.50
C THR A 49 -13.57 -6.68 -7.25
N ARG A 50 -14.33 -5.80 -6.59
CA ARG A 50 -14.76 -4.49 -7.10
C ARG A 50 -14.24 -3.39 -6.19
N CYS A 51 -14.01 -2.23 -6.78
CA CYS A 51 -13.61 -1.04 -6.04
C CYS A 51 -14.72 -0.66 -5.06
N SER A 52 -14.34 -0.38 -3.82
CA SER A 52 -15.27 0.06 -2.75
C SER A 52 -15.32 1.59 -2.62
N GLY A 53 -14.86 2.32 -3.64
CA GLY A 53 -14.89 3.79 -3.67
C GLY A 53 -16.32 4.32 -3.74
N SER A 54 -16.58 5.46 -3.08
CA SER A 54 -17.89 6.11 -3.07
C SER A 54 -18.32 6.46 -4.50
N GLY A 55 -19.40 5.83 -4.99
CA GLY A 55 -19.93 6.04 -6.33
C GLY A 55 -19.25 5.28 -7.48
N PHE A 56 -18.21 4.47 -7.22
CA PHE A 56 -17.42 3.83 -8.29
C PHE A 56 -17.19 2.34 -8.08
N ARG A 57 -17.84 1.51 -8.93
CA ARG A 57 -17.80 0.04 -8.85
C ARG A 57 -17.05 -0.60 -10.02
N LYS A 58 -15.91 -0.03 -10.45
CA LYS A 58 -15.06 -0.70 -11.45
C LYS A 58 -14.53 -2.02 -10.89
N LYS A 59 -14.40 -3.01 -11.77
CA LYS A 59 -13.80 -4.32 -11.49
C LYS A 59 -12.29 -4.14 -11.34
N VAL A 60 -11.74 -4.45 -10.17
CA VAL A 60 -10.30 -4.30 -9.86
C VAL A 60 -9.49 -5.54 -10.24
N GLY A 61 -10.16 -6.67 -10.47
CA GLY A 61 -9.51 -7.87 -10.96
C GLY A 61 -8.44 -8.39 -9.99
N LEU A 62 -7.37 -8.96 -10.54
CA LEU A 62 -6.28 -9.56 -9.76
C LEU A 62 -5.39 -8.48 -9.07
N MET A 63 -5.32 -7.27 -9.63
CA MET A 63 -4.43 -6.19 -9.17
C MET A 63 -5.19 -5.11 -8.39
N GLY A 64 -5.97 -5.51 -7.39
CA GLY A 64 -6.62 -4.58 -6.47
C GLY A 64 -5.66 -4.06 -5.40
N PHE A 65 -5.69 -2.76 -5.12
CA PHE A 65 -4.94 -2.18 -4.00
C PHE A 65 -5.73 -2.35 -2.71
N ARG A 66 -5.14 -3.00 -1.71
CA ARG A 66 -5.75 -3.15 -0.38
C ARG A 66 -5.42 -1.92 0.46
N CYS A 67 -6.44 -1.24 0.98
CA CYS A 67 -6.27 -0.19 1.97
C CYS A 67 -6.22 -0.79 3.39
N ARG A 68 -5.74 -0.02 4.36
CA ARG A 68 -5.67 -0.42 5.78
C ARG A 68 -7.05 -0.52 6.42
N CYS A 69 -8.06 0.13 5.85
CA CYS A 69 -9.47 -0.05 6.23
C CYS A 69 -10.06 -1.39 5.77
N GLY A 70 -9.29 -2.26 5.09
CA GLY A 70 -9.72 -3.62 4.71
C GLY A 70 -10.41 -3.72 3.35
N TYR A 71 -10.76 -2.60 2.72
CA TYR A 71 -11.37 -2.56 1.39
C TYR A 71 -10.34 -2.59 0.25
N VAL A 72 -10.82 -2.98 -0.93
CA VAL A 72 -10.03 -3.04 -2.17
C VAL A 72 -10.43 -1.93 -3.12
N PHE A 73 -9.43 -1.25 -3.69
CA PHE A 73 -9.61 -0.08 -4.54
C PHE A 73 -8.83 -0.17 -5.84
N CYS A 74 -9.29 0.58 -6.85
CA CYS A 74 -8.55 0.77 -8.11
C CYS A 74 -7.38 1.75 -7.93
N SER A 75 -6.59 1.94 -8.99
CA SER A 75 -5.48 2.91 -9.00
C SER A 75 -5.89 4.33 -8.59
N GLU A 76 -7.08 4.78 -9.02
CA GLU A 76 -7.61 6.11 -8.72
C GLU A 76 -8.02 6.27 -7.24
N HIS A 77 -8.57 5.22 -6.61
CA HIS A 77 -9.06 5.26 -5.22
C HIS A 77 -8.09 4.64 -4.21
N ARG A 78 -6.84 4.41 -4.62
CA ARG A 78 -5.81 3.77 -3.79
C ARG A 78 -5.50 4.56 -2.52
N TYR A 79 -5.54 5.88 -2.60
CA TYR A 79 -5.12 6.77 -1.51
C TYR A 79 -6.28 7.11 -0.57
N SER A 80 -5.96 7.34 0.71
CA SER A 80 -6.93 7.55 1.80
C SER A 80 -7.73 8.85 1.70
N ASP A 81 -7.29 9.80 0.90
CA ASP A 81 -8.00 11.04 0.54
C ASP A 81 -9.08 10.82 -0.52
N ARG A 82 -8.96 9.74 -1.30
CA ARG A 82 -9.88 9.42 -2.40
C ARG A 82 -11.04 8.52 -1.97
N HIS A 83 -11.08 8.10 -0.73
CA HIS A 83 -12.18 7.32 -0.17
C HIS A 83 -12.38 7.66 1.31
N ASP A 84 -13.55 7.36 1.86
CA ASP A 84 -13.83 7.54 3.27
C ASP A 84 -13.12 6.46 4.10
N CYS A 85 -11.81 6.62 4.29
CA CYS A 85 -10.98 5.67 5.02
C CYS A 85 -11.26 5.75 6.52
N SER A 86 -11.81 4.67 7.09
CA SER A 86 -12.08 4.57 8.53
C SER A 86 -10.84 4.28 9.39
N TYR A 87 -9.63 4.30 8.81
CA TYR A 87 -8.40 3.95 9.52
C TYR A 87 -7.69 5.19 10.07
N ASP A 88 -7.43 5.21 11.38
CA ASP A 88 -6.80 6.33 12.08
C ASP A 88 -5.27 6.36 11.95
N TYR A 89 -4.78 6.85 10.80
CA TYR A 89 -3.34 7.03 10.56
C TYR A 89 -2.63 7.89 11.61
N LYS A 90 -3.33 8.86 12.20
CA LYS A 90 -2.78 9.77 13.21
C LYS A 90 -2.50 9.04 14.53
N ALA A 91 -3.39 8.14 14.96
CA ALA A 91 -3.21 7.37 16.17
C ALA A 91 -2.06 6.38 15.99
N ALA A 92 -2.12 5.59 14.91
CA ALA A 92 -1.06 4.63 14.57
C ALA A 92 0.32 5.31 14.42
N GLY A 93 0.38 6.50 13.79
CA GLY A 93 1.62 7.25 13.65
C GLY A 93 2.21 7.70 14.99
N ARG A 94 1.36 8.18 15.92
CA ARG A 94 1.81 8.57 17.27
C ARG A 94 2.36 7.39 18.06
N GLU A 95 1.71 6.23 17.97
CA GLU A 95 2.18 5.01 18.64
C GLU A 95 3.53 4.54 18.11
N LEU A 96 3.73 4.59 16.79
CA LEU A 96 5.00 4.24 16.17
C LEU A 96 6.11 5.22 16.57
N ILE A 97 5.84 6.52 16.56
CA ILE A 97 6.81 7.55 16.98
C ILE A 97 7.14 7.40 18.48
N ALA A 98 6.13 7.17 19.32
CA ALA A 98 6.33 6.99 20.76
C ALA A 98 7.16 5.74 21.07
N LYS A 99 6.99 4.67 20.29
CA LYS A 99 7.80 3.46 20.40
C LYS A 99 9.26 3.68 19.97
N GLU A 100 9.47 4.48 18.92
CA GLU A 100 10.80 4.70 18.34
C GLU A 100 11.60 5.76 19.10
N ASN A 101 10.98 6.73 19.76
CA ASN A 101 11.69 7.82 20.42
C ASN A 101 12.35 7.34 21.74
N PRO A 102 13.69 7.22 21.81
CA PRO A 102 14.36 6.86 23.05
C PRO A 102 14.22 8.00 24.06
N VAL A 103 13.98 7.65 25.33
CA VAL A 103 13.81 8.65 26.39
C VAL A 103 15.14 9.37 26.64
N VAL A 104 15.30 10.55 26.07
CA VAL A 104 16.47 11.41 26.31
C VAL A 104 16.33 12.06 27.69
N ARG A 105 16.98 11.50 28.70
CA ARG A 105 17.22 12.18 29.98
C ARG A 105 18.69 12.56 30.08
N ALA A 106 18.98 13.86 30.05
CA ALA A 106 20.32 14.35 30.36
C ALA A 106 20.49 14.47 31.88
N SER A 107 21.63 14.00 32.38
CA SER A 107 22.05 14.21 33.77
C SER A 107 22.20 15.71 34.05
N LYS A 108 21.67 16.19 35.18
CA LYS A 108 21.85 17.59 35.61
C LYS A 108 23.33 17.79 35.91
N LEU A 109 24.04 18.54 35.07
CA LEU A 109 25.45 18.85 35.26
C LEU A 109 25.60 19.72 36.51
N LEU A 110 26.43 19.26 37.45
CA LEU A 110 26.83 20.06 38.61
C LEU A 110 27.90 21.04 38.15
N LYS A 111 27.71 22.31 38.52
CA LYS A 111 28.62 23.38 38.18
C LYS A 111 29.90 23.26 39.00
N VAL A 112 31.04 23.22 38.32
CA VAL A 112 32.40 23.36 38.89
C VAL A 112 32.70 24.84 39.12
#